data_AF-A0A372FWA6-F1
#
_entry.id   AF-A0A372FWA6-F1
#
_cell.length_a   1.000
_cell.length_b   1.000
_cell.length_c   1.000
_cell.angle_alpha   90.00
_cell.angle_beta   90.00
_cell.angle_gamma   90.00
#
_symmetry.space_group_name_H-M   'P 1'
#
loop_
_entity.id
_entity.type
_entity.pdbx_description
1 polymer ?
#
loop_
_entity_poly.entity_id
_entity_poly.type
_entity_poly.pdbx_seq_one_letter_code
_entity_poly.pdbx_strand_id
1 'polypeptide(L)'
;MGAMSRVFAVPAATPDAAVTQFLDRLRFETDVSDVHADLTAGVPDLVVVDSRGDAAWEQGRLPGAVHLPTARIAEEAAVTVPPTARVVTYC
;
A
#
# COMPACT_ATOMS: atom_id res chain seq x y z
N MET A 1 -7.05 -17.29 42.05
CA MET A 1 -5.95 -17.05 41.09
C MET A 1 -6.53 -16.23 39.95
N GLY A 2 -6.25 -14.92 39.89
CA GLY A 2 -6.87 -14.03 38.90
C GLY A 2 -6.45 -14.44 37.49
N ALA A 3 -7.41 -14.46 36.55
CA ALA A 3 -7.13 -14.78 35.17
C ALA A 3 -6.08 -13.81 34.61
N MET A 4 -5.00 -14.33 34.01
CA MET A 4 -4.00 -13.48 33.37
C MET A 4 -4.62 -12.74 32.19
N SER A 5 -4.39 -11.43 32.12
CA SER A 5 -4.81 -10.61 30.98
C SER A 5 -4.08 -11.06 29.73
N ARG A 6 -4.83 -11.46 28.69
CA ARG A 6 -4.26 -11.71 27.36
C ARG A 6 -3.79 -10.42 26.68
N VAL A 7 -4.39 -9.29 27.04
CA VAL A 7 -4.08 -7.97 26.47
C VAL A 7 -2.72 -7.48 26.97
N PHE A 8 -2.38 -7.77 28.22
CA PHE A 8 -1.09 -7.39 28.82
C PHE A 8 -0.15 -8.60 29.02
N ALA A 9 -0.38 -9.70 28.29
CA ALA A 9 0.53 -10.84 28.29
C ALA A 9 1.92 -10.45 27.73
N VAL A 10 1.95 -9.46 26.84
CA VAL A 10 3.16 -8.77 26.39
C VAL A 10 3.14 -7.35 26.95
N PRO A 11 4.19 -6.89 27.66
CA PRO A 11 4.28 -5.51 28.12
C PRO A 11 4.23 -4.51 26.95
N ALA A 12 3.66 -3.33 27.20
CA ALA A 12 3.71 -2.25 26.23
C ALA A 12 5.17 -1.87 25.92
N ALA A 13 5.43 -1.51 24.66
CA ALA A 13 6.71 -0.97 24.25
C ALA A 13 6.99 0.36 24.96
N THR A 14 8.27 0.75 25.05
CA THR A 14 8.61 2.13 25.42
C THR A 14 8.05 3.10 24.38
N PRO A 15 7.75 4.37 24.74
CA PRO A 15 7.25 5.35 23.79
C PRO A 15 8.10 5.47 22.52
N ASP A 16 9.42 5.51 22.66
CA ASP A 16 10.33 5.61 21.51
C ASP A 16 10.27 4.38 20.61
N ALA A 17 10.24 3.18 21.19
CA ALA A 17 10.12 1.95 20.41
C ALA A 17 8.78 1.86 19.67
N ALA A 18 7.69 2.33 20.29
CA ALA A 18 6.38 2.41 19.64
C ALA A 18 6.38 3.40 18.46
N VAL A 19 6.96 4.59 18.65
CA VAL A 19 7.08 5.60 17.59
C VAL A 19 7.88 5.06 16.41
N THR A 20 9.04 4.43 16.66
CA THR A 20 9.84 3.79 15.60
C THR A 20 9.03 2.75 14.86
N GLN A 21 8.38 1.83 15.57
CA GLN A 21 7.59 0.76 14.96
C GLN A 21 6.47 1.29 14.05
N PHE A 22 5.71 2.29 14.52
CA PHE A 22 4.57 2.81 13.75
C PHE A 22 5.03 3.64 12.54
N LEU A 23 6.09 4.45 12.68
CA LEU A 23 6.65 5.19 11.56
C LEU A 23 7.27 4.26 10.52
N ASP A 24 7.96 3.20 10.94
CA ASP A 24 8.50 2.21 10.02
C ASP A 24 7.39 1.51 9.24
N ARG A 25 6.26 1.18 9.88
CA ARG A 25 5.10 0.61 9.19
C ARG A 25 4.59 1.53 8.07
N LEU A 26 4.42 2.82 8.37
CA LEU A 26 3.93 3.83 7.40
C LEU A 26 4.88 4.09 6.22
N ARG A 27 6.13 3.60 6.25
CA ARG A 27 7.03 3.67 5.08
C ARG A 27 6.72 2.63 4.01
N PHE A 28 5.98 1.58 4.37
CA PHE A 28 5.71 0.43 3.49
C PHE A 28 4.23 0.32 3.08
N GLU A 29 3.35 1.09 3.71
CA GLU A 29 1.92 1.03 3.46
C GLU A 29 1.29 2.43 3.43
N THR A 30 0.17 2.54 2.75
CA THR A 30 -0.71 3.72 2.72
C THR A 30 -2.16 3.23 2.73
N ASP A 31 -3.08 4.07 3.17
CA ASP A 31 -4.49 3.71 3.21
C ASP A 31 -5.28 4.27 2.02
N VAL A 32 -6.55 3.89 1.93
CA VAL A 32 -7.44 4.31 0.83
C VAL A 32 -7.75 5.80 0.84
N SER A 33 -7.67 6.46 2.01
CA SER A 33 -7.98 7.88 2.15
C SER A 33 -6.85 8.75 1.60
N ASP A 34 -5.60 8.39 1.91
CA ASP A 34 -4.41 9.03 1.36
C ASP A 34 -4.33 8.84 -0.16
N VAL A 35 -4.53 7.61 -0.65
CA VAL A 35 -4.54 7.33 -2.10
C VAL A 35 -5.63 8.13 -2.81
N HIS A 36 -6.84 8.21 -2.25
CA HIS A 36 -7.92 9.00 -2.84
C HIS A 36 -7.59 10.50 -2.86
N ALA A 37 -7.03 11.03 -1.77
CA ALA A 37 -6.64 12.44 -1.68
C ALA A 37 -5.57 12.78 -2.72
N ASP A 38 -4.53 11.97 -2.85
CA ASP A 38 -3.42 12.24 -3.77
C ASP A 38 -3.82 12.07 -5.25
N LEU A 39 -4.65 11.07 -5.57
CA LEU A 39 -5.23 10.93 -6.91
C LEU A 39 -6.12 12.13 -7.26
N THR A 40 -6.91 12.62 -6.31
CA THR A 40 -7.78 13.79 -6.50
C THR A 40 -6.98 15.08 -6.66
N ALA A 41 -5.88 15.22 -5.92
CA ALA A 41 -4.98 16.37 -5.99
C ALA A 41 -4.05 16.34 -7.21
N GLY A 42 -3.94 15.20 -7.91
CA GLY A 42 -3.04 15.05 -9.05
C GLY A 42 -1.57 15.11 -8.65
N VAL A 43 -1.20 14.48 -7.52
CA VAL A 43 0.18 14.47 -7.02
C VAL A 43 1.13 13.96 -8.12
N PRO A 44 2.17 14.72 -8.48
CA PRO A 44 3.08 14.33 -9.55
C PRO A 44 3.84 13.05 -9.19
N ASP A 45 4.14 12.24 -10.20
CA ASP A 45 4.88 10.98 -10.09
C ASP A 45 4.20 9.87 -9.27
N LEU A 46 2.98 10.07 -8.76
CA LEU A 46 2.19 8.97 -8.16
C LEU A 46 1.67 8.06 -9.26
N VAL A 47 1.98 6.76 -9.16
CA VAL A 47 1.41 5.72 -10.02
C VAL A 47 0.76 4.66 -9.14
N VAL A 48 -0.57 4.53 -9.25
CA VAL A 48 -1.33 3.49 -8.57
C VAL A 48 -1.45 2.28 -9.51
N VAL A 49 -1.00 1.11 -9.07
CA VAL A 49 -0.95 -0.11 -9.87
C VAL A 49 -1.94 -1.13 -9.33
N ASP A 50 -2.88 -1.56 -10.17
CA ASP A 50 -3.70 -2.73 -9.93
C ASP A 50 -2.96 -3.98 -10.42
N SER A 51 -2.61 -4.86 -9.48
CA SER A 51 -1.85 -6.07 -9.76
C SER A 51 -2.71 -7.32 -10.02
N ARG A 52 -4.04 -7.17 -9.99
CA ARG A 52 -4.98 -8.28 -10.22
C ARG A 52 -5.02 -8.72 -11.67
N GLY A 53 -5.62 -9.88 -11.93
CA GLY A 53 -5.85 -10.38 -13.29
C GLY A 53 -6.90 -9.60 -14.07
N ASP A 54 -6.93 -9.83 -15.38
CA ASP A 54 -7.78 -9.12 -16.36
C ASP A 54 -9.27 -9.11 -15.96
N ALA A 55 -9.81 -10.23 -15.46
CA ALA A 55 -11.22 -10.31 -15.05
C ALA A 55 -11.58 -9.35 -13.89
N ALA A 56 -10.71 -9.17 -12.91
CA ALA A 56 -10.96 -8.26 -11.79
C ALA A 56 -10.80 -6.79 -12.22
N TRP A 57 -9.84 -6.51 -13.10
CA TRP A 57 -9.66 -5.19 -13.70
C TRP A 57 -10.90 -4.76 -14.49
N GLU A 58 -11.48 -5.66 -15.28
CA GLU A 58 -12.70 -5.42 -16.05
C GLU A 58 -13.93 -5.25 -15.15
N GLN A 59 -14.01 -5.99 -14.04
CA GLN A 59 -15.11 -5.89 -13.08
C GLN A 59 -15.18 -4.51 -12.39
N GLY A 60 -14.04 -3.89 -12.12
CA GLY A 60 -13.97 -2.58 -11.49
C GLY A 60 -12.62 -2.32 -10.84
N ARG A 61 -12.21 -1.05 -10.86
CA ARG A 61 -10.87 -0.60 -10.52
C ARG A 61 -10.87 0.86 -10.09
N LEU A 62 -9.80 1.27 -9.39
CA LEU A 62 -9.61 2.68 -9.05
C LEU A 62 -9.42 3.53 -10.33
N PRO A 63 -10.14 4.66 -10.47
CA PRO A 63 -9.90 5.62 -11.55
C PRO A 63 -8.44 6.11 -11.53
N GLY A 64 -7.80 6.15 -12.70
CA GLY A 64 -6.40 6.59 -12.83
C GLY A 64 -5.35 5.53 -12.49
N ALA A 65 -5.75 4.33 -12.02
CA ALA A 65 -4.81 3.23 -11.84
C ALA A 65 -4.28 2.71 -13.18
N VAL A 66 -3.09 2.10 -13.14
CA VAL A 66 -2.48 1.35 -14.23
C VAL A 66 -2.66 -0.14 -13.96
N HIS A 67 -2.99 -0.91 -15.00
CA HIS A 67 -3.11 -2.36 -14.88
C HIS A 67 -1.77 -3.03 -15.13
N LEU A 68 -1.30 -3.82 -14.18
CA LEU A 68 -0.09 -4.62 -14.34
C LEU A 68 -0.21 -5.91 -13.53
N PRO A 69 -0.83 -6.97 -14.10
CA PRO A 69 -0.99 -8.24 -13.41
C PRO A 69 0.32 -8.75 -12.83
N THR A 70 0.30 -9.34 -11.62
CA THR A 70 1.52 -9.80 -10.94
C THR A 70 2.43 -10.67 -11.83
N ALA A 71 1.84 -11.53 -12.65
CA ALA A 71 2.57 -12.42 -13.55
C ALA A 71 3.35 -11.68 -14.67
N ARG A 72 2.94 -10.45 -15.02
CA ARG A 72 3.55 -9.64 -16.08
C ARG A 72 4.52 -8.58 -15.54
N ILE A 73 4.56 -8.35 -14.22
CA ILE A 73 5.39 -7.30 -13.60
C ILE A 73 6.86 -7.39 -14.04
N ALA A 74 7.45 -8.59 -13.99
CA ALA A 74 8.88 -8.76 -14.30
C ALA A 74 9.25 -8.36 -15.73
N GLU A 75 8.32 -8.52 -16.68
CA GLU A 75 8.54 -8.25 -18.10
C GLU A 75 8.11 -6.84 -18.49
N GLU A 76 7.03 -6.34 -17.89
CA GLU A 76 6.33 -5.14 -18.36
C GLU A 76 6.50 -3.92 -17.45
N ALA A 77 6.92 -4.06 -16.18
CA ALA A 77 6.98 -2.91 -15.25
C ALA A 77 7.87 -1.77 -15.75
N ALA A 78 9.01 -2.10 -16.36
CA ALA A 78 9.98 -1.10 -16.84
C ALA A 78 9.45 -0.24 -18.00
N VAL A 79 8.45 -0.72 -18.74
CA VAL A 79 7.80 0.04 -19.83
C VAL A 79 6.49 0.67 -19.39
N THR A 80 5.83 0.08 -18.40
CA THR A 80 4.51 0.49 -17.91
C THR A 80 4.59 1.55 -16.81
N VAL A 81 5.67 1.56 -16.03
CA VAL A 81 5.86 2.47 -14.89
C VAL A 81 7.13 3.29 -15.08
N PRO A 82 7.06 4.64 -15.05
CA PRO A 82 8.24 5.48 -15.11
C PRO A 82 9.22 5.17 -13.96
N PRO A 83 10.54 5.15 -14.19
CA PRO A 83 11.52 4.83 -13.15
C PRO A 83 11.57 5.87 -12.02
N THR A 84 11.04 7.08 -12.23
CA THR A 84 10.93 8.14 -11.23
C THR A 84 9.62 8.08 -10.43
N ALA A 85 8.70 7.17 -10.80
CA ALA A 85 7.40 7.09 -10.16
C ALA A 85 7.48 6.58 -8.72
N ARG A 86 6.63 7.14 -7.86
CA ARG A 86 6.29 6.60 -6.54
C ARG A 86 5.10 5.68 -6.72
N VAL A 87 5.33 4.38 -6.54
CA VAL A 87 4.35 3.34 -6.86
C VAL A 87 3.57 2.94 -5.62
N VAL A 88 2.24 2.93 -5.75
CA VAL A 88 1.33 2.30 -4.78
C VAL A 88 0.65 1.12 -5.47
N THR A 89 0.85 -0.09 -4.96
CA THR A 89 0.23 -1.30 -5.52
C THR A 89 -1.01 -1.69 -4.73
N TYR A 90 -2.04 -2.20 -5.40
CA TYR A 90 -3.16 -2.89 -4.77
C TYR A 90 -3.54 -4.17 -5.52
N CYS A 91 -4.30 -5.03 -4.84
CA CYS A 91 -4.73 -6.34 -5.34
C CYS A 91 -6.17 -6.67 -4.97
#